data_AF-A0A3N4JR80-F1
#
_entry.id   AF-A0A3N4JR80-F1
#
_cell.length_a   1.000
_cell.length_b   1.000
_cell.length_c   1.000
_cell.angle_alpha   90.00
_cell.angle_beta   90.00
_cell.angle_gamma   90.00
#
_symmetry.space_group_name_H-M   'P 1'
#
loop_
_entity.id
_entity.type
_entity.pdbx_description
1 polymer ?
#
loop_
_entity_poly.entity_id
_entity_poly.type
_entity_poly.pdbx_seq_one_letter_code
_entity_poly.pdbx_strand_id
1 'polypeptide(L)'
;MVRLNSISISEYAEFLRRLWPGTTLPSQLGIALSGGVDSMALSYLTSRLFSLHNKPPSVIHAFIVDHKARPESSAEALSIAKLAKEAYGFTAHVLPLTWTLSPTDLLNGFETRARIARYQTLGRACVDNQVEKLILAHHADDQAETVLMRLLAGSKIQGLTGMRAVAGIPECGDIFGADRVVVGRPLLGVEKVGLDTVMVGWE
;
A
#
# COMPACT_ATOMS: atom_id res chain seq x y z
N MET A 1 9.87 -9.60 -30.10
CA MET A 1 10.37 -8.43 -29.34
C MET A 1 9.21 -7.93 -28.50
N VAL A 2 9.06 -8.43 -27.27
CA VAL A 2 7.96 -8.06 -26.38
C VAL A 2 8.27 -6.65 -25.88
N ARG A 3 7.43 -5.67 -26.20
CA ARG A 3 7.51 -4.35 -25.55
C ARG A 3 7.06 -4.56 -24.11
N LEU A 4 8.03 -4.56 -23.19
CA LEU A 4 7.77 -4.42 -21.76
C LEU A 4 7.39 -2.96 -21.54
N ASN A 5 6.09 -2.64 -21.64
CA ASN A 5 5.64 -1.27 -21.44
C ASN A 5 5.71 -0.94 -19.94
N SER A 6 6.70 -0.14 -19.56
CA SER A 6 6.74 0.50 -18.25
C SER A 6 5.54 1.43 -18.08
N ILE A 7 5.01 1.52 -16.86
CA ILE A 7 3.88 2.41 -16.55
C ILE A 7 4.34 3.86 -16.69
N SER A 8 3.73 4.60 -17.62
CA SER A 8 3.97 6.04 -17.74
C SER A 8 3.30 6.83 -16.62
N ILE A 9 3.79 8.04 -16.33
CA ILE A 9 3.17 8.94 -15.34
C ILE A 9 1.73 9.30 -15.73
N SER A 10 1.43 9.42 -17.03
CA SER A 10 0.08 9.66 -17.53
C SER A 10 -0.86 8.49 -17.26
N GLU A 11 -0.41 7.25 -17.48
CA GLU A 11 -1.22 6.06 -17.16
C GLU A 11 -1.47 5.96 -15.65
N TYR A 12 -0.44 6.20 -14.84
CA TYR A 12 -0.60 6.24 -13.39
C TYR A 12 -1.59 7.32 -12.93
N ALA A 13 -1.55 8.51 -13.55
CA ALA A 13 -2.51 9.58 -13.28
C ALA A 13 -3.95 9.15 -13.55
N GLU A 14 -4.18 8.40 -14.63
CA GLU A 14 -5.50 7.84 -14.94
C GLU A 14 -5.94 6.79 -13.93
N PHE A 15 -5.04 5.89 -13.54
CA PHE A 15 -5.33 4.88 -12.53
C PHE A 15 -5.76 5.53 -11.21
N LEU A 16 -5.02 6.54 -10.75
CA LEU A 16 -5.34 7.28 -9.54
C LEU A 16 -6.68 8.01 -9.64
N ARG A 17 -6.96 8.64 -10.80
CA ARG A 17 -8.22 9.36 -11.05
C ARG A 17 -9.43 8.42 -11.03
N ARG A 18 -9.30 7.19 -11.54
CA ARG A 18 -10.37 6.19 -11.57
C ARG A 18 -10.75 5.67 -10.18
N LEU A 19 -9.88 5.78 -9.18
CA LEU A 19 -10.22 5.39 -7.80
C LEU A 19 -11.29 6.31 -7.20
N TRP A 20 -11.19 7.63 -7.43
CA TRP A 20 -12.11 8.59 -6.82
C TRP A 20 -12.66 9.58 -7.84
N PRO A 21 -13.52 9.13 -8.77
CA PRO A 21 -14.05 9.94 -9.86
C PRO A 21 -14.85 11.14 -9.32
N GLY A 22 -14.65 12.31 -9.92
CA GLY A 22 -15.37 13.53 -9.54
C GLY A 22 -14.96 14.15 -8.20
N THR A 23 -13.94 13.61 -7.52
CA THR A 23 -13.41 14.17 -6.27
C THR A 23 -12.09 14.88 -6.50
N THR A 24 -11.82 15.92 -5.72
CA THR A 24 -10.46 16.47 -5.62
C THR A 24 -9.54 15.51 -4.87
N LEU A 25 -8.25 15.62 -5.14
CA LEU A 25 -7.25 14.96 -4.29
C LEU A 25 -7.37 15.50 -2.87
N PRO A 26 -7.15 14.65 -1.85
CA PRO A 26 -7.18 15.09 -0.47
C PRO A 26 -5.95 15.94 -0.18
N SER A 27 -6.05 16.83 0.82
CA SER A 27 -4.88 17.56 1.31
C SER A 27 -3.85 16.63 1.95
N GLN A 28 -4.32 15.57 2.64
CA GLN A 28 -3.50 14.53 3.25
C GLN A 28 -3.70 13.21 2.50
N LEU A 29 -2.65 12.72 1.84
CA LEU A 29 -2.66 11.41 1.16
C LEU A 29 -1.74 10.44 1.90
N GLY A 30 -2.21 9.24 2.20
CA GLY A 30 -1.38 8.18 2.76
C GLY A 30 -0.90 7.20 1.70
N ILE A 31 0.33 6.71 1.83
CA ILE A 31 0.87 5.58 1.07
C ILE A 31 1.46 4.56 2.04
N ALA A 32 1.07 3.28 1.90
CA ALA A 32 1.74 2.22 2.64
C ALA A 32 3.03 1.81 1.92
N LEU A 33 4.16 1.99 2.60
CA LEU A 33 5.49 1.78 2.03
C LEU A 33 6.21 0.65 2.78
N SER A 34 6.32 -0.50 2.14
CA SER A 34 6.92 -1.71 2.75
C SER A 34 8.42 -1.87 2.47
N GLY A 35 8.95 -1.14 1.49
CA GLY A 35 10.30 -1.35 0.95
C GLY A 35 10.39 -2.38 -0.17
N GLY A 36 9.34 -3.20 -0.36
CA GLY A 36 9.22 -4.08 -1.53
C GLY A 36 9.01 -3.30 -2.83
N VAL A 37 9.43 -3.91 -3.95
CA VAL A 37 9.47 -3.31 -5.29
C VAL A 37 8.15 -2.62 -5.68
N ASP A 38 7.00 -3.24 -5.39
CA ASP A 38 5.69 -2.69 -5.77
C ASP A 38 5.38 -1.39 -5.02
N SER A 39 5.64 -1.36 -3.72
CA SER A 39 5.43 -0.18 -2.88
C SER A 39 6.42 0.95 -3.19
N MET A 40 7.64 0.58 -3.60
CA MET A 40 8.65 1.52 -4.07
C MET A 40 8.26 2.14 -5.42
N ALA A 41 7.80 1.32 -6.37
CA ALA A 41 7.31 1.77 -7.67
C ALA A 41 6.08 2.69 -7.51
N LEU A 42 5.12 2.32 -6.67
CA LEU A 42 3.98 3.18 -6.36
C LEU A 42 4.40 4.54 -5.77
N SER A 43 5.38 4.53 -4.85
CA SER A 43 5.89 5.75 -4.22
C SER A 43 6.59 6.65 -5.23
N TYR A 44 7.43 6.07 -6.08
CA TYR A 44 8.10 6.77 -7.16
C TYR A 44 7.10 7.40 -8.14
N LEU A 45 6.14 6.62 -8.66
CA LEU A 45 5.11 7.11 -9.57
C LEU A 45 4.29 8.25 -8.94
N THR A 46 3.96 8.12 -7.65
CA THR A 46 3.23 9.15 -6.88
C THR A 46 4.04 10.44 -6.75
N SER A 47 5.31 10.34 -6.38
CA SER A 47 6.20 11.51 -6.27
C SER A 47 6.37 12.21 -7.61
N ARG A 48 6.64 11.44 -8.68
CA ARG A 48 6.79 11.97 -10.05
C ARG A 48 5.53 12.60 -10.61
N LEU A 49 4.36 12.02 -10.32
CA LEU A 49 3.08 12.60 -10.73
C LEU A 49 2.89 13.98 -10.10
N PHE A 50 3.13 14.09 -8.79
CA PHE A 50 2.85 15.31 -8.04
C PHE A 50 3.91 16.39 -8.18
N SER A 51 5.14 16.06 -8.58
CA SER A 51 6.12 17.07 -9.00
C SER A 51 5.77 17.74 -10.33
N LEU A 52 4.92 17.13 -11.16
CA LEU A 52 4.49 17.65 -12.47
C LEU A 52 3.11 18.32 -12.44
N HIS A 53 2.40 18.30 -11.31
CA HIS A 53 1.02 18.81 -11.20
C HIS A 53 0.91 20.10 -10.39
N ASN A 54 0.03 21.01 -10.83
CA ASN A 54 -0.20 22.31 -10.16
C ASN A 54 -1.05 22.24 -8.87
N LYS A 55 -1.64 21.08 -8.54
CA LYS A 55 -2.51 20.89 -7.36
C LYS A 55 -2.25 19.53 -6.68
N PRO A 56 -1.04 19.29 -6.15
CA PRO A 56 -0.74 18.07 -5.40
C PRO A 56 -1.41 18.10 -4.02
N PRO A 57 -1.50 16.95 -3.33
CA PRO A 57 -1.76 16.92 -1.89
C PRO A 57 -0.77 17.83 -1.14
N SER A 58 -1.23 18.45 -0.05
CA SER A 58 -0.38 19.28 0.80
C SER A 58 0.69 18.46 1.51
N VAL A 59 0.34 17.25 1.95
CA VAL A 59 1.29 16.29 2.50
C VAL A 59 0.98 14.89 1.96
N ILE A 60 2.06 14.16 1.67
CA ILE A 60 2.02 12.73 1.37
C ILE A 60 2.70 12.01 2.54
N HIS A 61 1.94 11.18 3.25
CA HIS A 61 2.40 10.42 4.40
C HIS A 61 2.83 9.03 3.94
N ALA A 62 4.11 8.69 4.09
CA ALA A 62 4.58 7.33 3.91
C ALA A 62 4.49 6.58 5.25
N PHE A 63 3.67 5.54 5.31
CA PHE A 63 3.52 4.70 6.49
C PHE A 63 4.29 3.39 6.31
N ILE A 64 5.32 3.19 7.12
CA ILE A 64 6.21 2.02 7.11
C ILE A 64 5.91 1.20 8.36
N VAL A 65 5.26 0.05 8.21
CA VAL A 65 4.99 -0.85 9.34
C VAL A 65 6.22 -1.71 9.61
N ASP A 66 6.92 -1.47 10.72
CA ASP A 66 8.02 -2.33 11.16
C ASP A 66 7.42 -3.53 11.90
N HIS A 67 7.40 -4.66 11.20
CA HIS A 67 6.86 -5.90 11.73
C HIS A 67 7.75 -6.55 12.78
N LYS A 68 8.98 -6.10 13.05
CA LYS A 68 9.91 -6.72 14.02
C LYS A 68 9.97 -8.26 13.95
N ALA A 69 9.81 -8.81 12.74
CA ALA A 69 9.82 -10.26 12.53
C ALA A 69 11.24 -10.84 12.62
N ARG A 70 12.25 -9.98 12.42
CA ARG A 70 13.67 -10.29 12.53
C ARG A 70 14.45 -9.10 13.07
N PRO A 71 15.68 -9.30 13.59
CA PRO A 71 16.46 -8.23 14.23
C PRO A 71 16.72 -7.02 13.34
N GLU A 72 16.87 -7.19 12.03
CA GLU A 72 17.23 -6.10 11.13
C GLU A 72 16.01 -5.31 10.61
N SER A 73 14.79 -5.77 10.91
CA SER A 73 13.53 -5.16 10.44
C SER A 73 13.44 -3.67 10.76
N SER A 74 13.84 -3.27 11.97
CA SER A 74 13.80 -1.87 12.40
C SER A 74 14.82 -0.99 11.65
N ALA A 75 16.02 -1.51 11.35
CA ALA A 75 17.04 -0.78 10.60
C ALA A 75 16.62 -0.58 9.13
N GLU A 76 15.98 -1.58 8.53
CA GLU A 76 15.42 -1.46 7.18
C GLU A 76 14.26 -0.47 7.14
N ALA A 77 13.34 -0.52 8.09
CA ALA A 77 12.22 0.43 8.17
C ALA A 77 12.71 1.88 8.27
N LEU A 78 13.76 2.13 9.05
CA LEU A 78 14.41 3.46 9.15
C LEU A 78 15.07 3.88 7.83
N SER A 79 15.72 2.94 7.13
CA SER A 79 16.34 3.21 5.83
C SER A 79 15.30 3.56 4.76
N ILE A 80 14.17 2.86 4.75
CA ILE A 80 13.03 3.14 3.87
C ILE A 80 12.42 4.51 4.20
N ALA A 81 12.26 4.84 5.48
CA ALA A 81 11.75 6.14 5.90
C ALA A 81 12.67 7.30 5.47
N LYS A 82 13.99 7.11 5.58
CA LYS A 82 14.98 8.06 5.06
C LYS A 82 14.83 8.25 3.56
N LEU A 83 14.73 7.14 2.81
CA LEU A 83 14.55 7.19 1.36
C LEU A 83 13.25 7.89 0.97
N ALA A 84 12.13 7.61 1.65
CA ALA A 84 10.85 8.28 1.39
C ALA A 84 10.94 9.80 1.56
N LYS A 85 11.68 10.25 2.56
CA LYS A 85 11.91 11.68 2.80
C LYS A 85 12.83 12.29 1.73
N GLU A 86 13.97 11.66 1.47
CA GLU A 86 15.05 12.23 0.65
C GLU A 86 14.75 12.14 -0.86
N ALA A 87 14.24 11.01 -1.33
CA ALA A 87 13.99 10.79 -2.75
C ALA A 87 12.60 11.26 -3.20
N TYR A 88 11.59 11.16 -2.33
CA TYR A 88 10.20 11.39 -2.71
C TYR A 88 9.58 12.64 -2.09
N GLY A 89 10.21 13.24 -1.07
CA GLY A 89 9.68 14.39 -0.34
C GLY A 89 8.48 14.06 0.55
N PHE A 90 8.31 12.79 0.95
CA PHE A 90 7.19 12.36 1.77
C PHE A 90 7.46 12.57 3.26
N THR A 91 6.40 12.78 4.05
CA THR A 91 6.47 12.70 5.51
C THR A 91 6.44 11.24 5.91
N ALA A 92 7.57 10.69 6.33
CA ALA A 92 7.71 9.28 6.66
C ALA A 92 7.41 8.97 8.13
N HIS A 93 6.69 7.87 8.37
CA HIS A 93 6.28 7.38 9.69
C HIS A 93 6.69 5.92 9.82
N VAL A 94 7.59 5.61 10.76
CA VAL A 94 7.91 4.22 11.12
C VAL A 94 6.98 3.80 12.25
N LEU A 95 6.22 2.73 12.02
CA LEU A 95 5.17 2.23 12.88
C LEU A 95 5.57 0.84 13.42
N PRO A 96 6.32 0.77 14.53
CA PRO A 96 6.78 -0.50 15.09
C PRO A 96 5.64 -1.28 15.70
N LEU A 97 5.49 -2.55 15.29
CA LEU A 97 4.60 -3.50 15.94
C LEU A 97 5.25 -4.06 17.21
N THR A 98 4.40 -4.43 18.15
CA THR A 98 4.79 -5.15 19.36
C THR A 98 4.08 -6.48 19.36
N TRP A 99 4.83 -7.56 19.58
CA TRP A 99 4.32 -8.92 19.58
C TRP A 99 4.35 -9.50 20.98
N THR A 100 3.23 -10.10 21.37
CA THR A 100 3.15 -11.05 22.47
C THR A 100 2.83 -12.42 21.86
N LEU A 101 3.83 -13.05 21.25
CA LEU A 101 3.66 -14.32 20.55
C LEU A 101 4.24 -15.46 21.38
N SER A 102 3.43 -16.50 21.60
CA SER A 102 3.96 -17.78 22.06
C SER A 102 4.67 -18.51 20.91
N PRO A 103 5.56 -19.48 21.19
CA PRO A 103 6.16 -20.32 20.15
C PRO A 103 5.14 -21.00 19.22
N THR A 104 3.98 -21.35 19.76
CA THR A 104 2.84 -21.90 19.01
C THR A 104 2.17 -20.88 18.09
N ASP A 105 2.16 -19.59 18.44
CA ASP A 105 1.61 -18.53 17.58
C ASP A 105 2.51 -18.21 16.39
N LEU A 106 3.83 -18.43 16.53
CA LEU A 106 4.79 -18.30 15.43
C LEU A 106 4.62 -19.43 14.40
N LEU A 107 4.27 -20.63 14.85
CA LEU A 107 4.05 -21.80 14.00
C LEU A 107 2.70 -21.76 13.27
N ASN A 108 1.66 -21.15 13.89
CA ASN A 108 0.30 -21.13 13.34
C ASN A 108 -0.25 -19.70 13.21
N GLY A 109 -0.43 -19.24 11.97
CA GLY A 109 -1.19 -18.03 11.68
C GLY A 109 -0.49 -16.70 11.96
N PHE A 110 0.85 -16.69 12.08
CA PHE A 110 1.62 -15.44 12.21
C PHE A 110 1.32 -14.48 11.07
N GLU A 111 1.25 -14.95 9.83
CA GLU A 111 0.97 -14.12 8.65
C GLU A 111 -0.41 -13.43 8.75
N THR A 112 -1.44 -14.16 9.18
CA THR A 112 -2.78 -13.59 9.37
C THR A 112 -2.76 -12.52 10.46
N ARG A 113 -2.09 -12.76 11.59
CA ARG A 113 -1.93 -11.78 12.66
C ARG A 113 -1.12 -10.57 12.21
N ALA A 114 -0.05 -10.79 11.47
CA ALA A 114 0.78 -9.76 10.86
C ALA A 114 -0.05 -8.87 9.93
N ARG A 115 -0.89 -9.46 9.10
CA ARG A 115 -1.81 -8.75 8.21
C ARG A 115 -2.82 -7.90 8.99
N ILE A 116 -3.44 -8.44 10.04
CA ILE A 116 -4.39 -7.70 10.89
C ILE A 116 -3.69 -6.53 11.58
N ALA A 117 -2.57 -6.79 12.27
CA ALA A 117 -1.82 -5.75 12.96
C ALA A 117 -1.33 -4.65 12.00
N ARG A 118 -0.91 -5.02 10.78
CA ARG A 118 -0.51 -4.06 9.75
C ARG A 118 -1.66 -3.11 9.40
N TYR A 119 -2.84 -3.62 9.08
CA TYR A 119 -3.96 -2.76 8.71
C TYR A 119 -4.45 -1.90 9.87
N GLN A 120 -4.53 -2.45 11.07
CA GLN A 120 -4.92 -1.67 12.25
C GLN A 120 -3.93 -0.54 12.55
N THR A 121 -2.63 -0.80 12.44
CA THR A 121 -1.59 0.20 12.62
C THR A 121 -1.63 1.26 11.53
N LEU A 122 -1.86 0.88 10.27
CA LEU A 122 -2.11 1.83 9.18
C LEU A 122 -3.36 2.68 9.43
N GLY A 123 -4.44 2.07 9.93
CA GLY A 123 -5.70 2.76 10.23
C GLY A 123 -5.55 3.82 11.31
N ARG A 124 -4.91 3.47 12.43
CA ARG A 124 -4.59 4.44 13.50
C ARG A 124 -3.72 5.58 12.97
N ALA A 125 -2.66 5.26 12.24
CA ALA A 125 -1.78 6.27 11.67
C ALA A 125 -2.50 7.19 10.68
N CYS A 126 -3.44 6.67 9.87
CA CYS A 126 -4.26 7.50 9.00
C CYS A 126 -5.16 8.45 9.79
N VAL A 127 -5.82 7.96 10.85
CA VAL A 127 -6.66 8.80 11.72
C VAL A 127 -5.83 9.90 12.40
N ASP A 128 -4.69 9.54 12.99
CA ASP A 128 -3.81 10.48 13.70
C ASP A 128 -3.26 11.58 12.79
N ASN A 129 -3.11 11.28 11.50
CA ASN A 129 -2.59 12.21 10.48
C ASN A 129 -3.67 12.81 9.58
N GLN A 130 -4.96 12.62 9.89
CA GLN A 130 -6.10 13.14 9.12
C GLN A 130 -6.09 12.70 7.64
N VAL A 131 -5.60 11.49 7.37
CA VAL A 131 -5.56 10.88 6.03
C VAL A 131 -6.90 10.20 5.75
N GLU A 132 -7.64 10.69 4.77
CA GLU A 132 -8.90 10.07 4.33
C GLU A 132 -8.71 9.03 3.22
N LYS A 133 -7.59 9.09 2.50
CA LYS A 133 -7.29 8.21 1.36
C LYS A 133 -5.91 7.59 1.53
N LEU A 134 -5.86 6.27 1.59
CA LEU A 134 -4.64 5.48 1.70
C LEU A 134 -4.44 4.65 0.43
N ILE A 135 -3.31 4.81 -0.27
CA ILE A 135 -2.99 3.97 -1.44
C ILE A 135 -2.07 2.79 -1.07
N LEU A 136 -2.37 1.62 -1.66
CA LEU A 136 -1.61 0.39 -1.51
C LEU A 136 -1.16 -0.13 -2.88
N ALA A 137 0.02 -0.73 -2.94
CA ALA A 137 0.65 -1.21 -4.17
C ALA A 137 0.19 -2.61 -4.61
N HIS A 138 -1.06 -2.98 -4.34
CA HIS A 138 -1.56 -4.27 -4.82
C HIS A 138 -1.74 -4.27 -6.34
N HIS A 139 -1.34 -5.36 -6.97
CA HIS A 139 -1.34 -5.55 -8.43
C HIS A 139 -2.16 -6.78 -8.87
N ALA A 140 -2.12 -7.11 -10.17
CA ALA A 140 -2.92 -8.19 -10.75
C ALA A 140 -2.57 -9.57 -10.17
N ASP A 141 -1.29 -9.85 -9.89
CA ASP A 141 -0.93 -11.16 -9.33
C ASP A 141 -1.47 -11.33 -7.90
N ASP A 142 -1.54 -10.27 -7.08
CA ASP A 142 -2.17 -10.33 -5.76
C ASP A 142 -3.67 -10.67 -5.86
N GLN A 143 -4.33 -10.23 -6.94
CA GLN A 143 -5.72 -10.62 -7.23
C GLN A 143 -5.82 -12.11 -7.50
N ALA A 144 -4.96 -12.62 -8.38
CA ALA A 144 -4.94 -14.04 -8.73
C ALA A 144 -4.69 -14.91 -7.49
N GLU A 145 -3.71 -14.52 -6.66
CA GLU A 145 -3.41 -15.20 -5.40
C GLU A 145 -4.61 -15.17 -4.44
N THR A 146 -5.24 -14.00 -4.26
CA THR A 146 -6.42 -13.86 -3.40
C THR A 146 -7.57 -14.75 -3.85
N VAL A 147 -7.84 -14.81 -5.15
CA VAL A 147 -8.91 -15.64 -5.73
C VAL A 147 -8.58 -17.13 -5.57
N LEU A 148 -7.33 -17.52 -5.84
CA LEU A 148 -6.88 -18.91 -5.68
C LEU A 148 -6.97 -19.38 -4.22
N MET A 149 -6.51 -18.57 -3.27
CA MET A 149 -6.64 -18.86 -1.84
C MET A 149 -8.10 -19.06 -1.43
N ARG A 150 -9.01 -18.19 -1.89
CA ARG A 150 -10.45 -18.30 -1.60
C ARG A 150 -11.08 -19.55 -2.21
N LEU A 151 -10.64 -19.93 -3.41
CA LEU A 151 -11.06 -21.16 -4.07
C LEU A 151 -10.62 -22.40 -3.27
N LEU A 152 -9.35 -22.45 -2.86
CA LEU A 152 -8.80 -23.53 -2.04
C LEU A 152 -9.46 -23.61 -0.66
N ALA A 153 -9.90 -22.49 -0.10
CA ALA A 153 -10.68 -22.43 1.14
C ALA A 153 -12.15 -22.86 0.98
N GLY A 154 -12.58 -23.29 -0.21
CA GLY A 154 -13.94 -23.79 -0.45
C GLY A 154 -15.00 -22.70 -0.64
N SER A 155 -14.58 -21.48 -1.02
CA SER A 155 -15.53 -20.38 -1.27
C SER A 155 -16.45 -20.70 -2.45
N LYS A 156 -17.76 -20.44 -2.29
CA LYS A 156 -18.73 -20.48 -3.40
C LYS A 156 -18.42 -19.37 -4.40
N ILE A 157 -18.99 -19.44 -5.62
CA ILE A 157 -18.76 -18.50 -6.73
C ILE A 157 -18.85 -17.01 -6.29
N GLN A 158 -19.79 -16.68 -5.39
CA GLN A 158 -19.97 -15.32 -4.85
C GLN A 158 -18.80 -14.86 -3.95
N GLY A 159 -18.08 -15.78 -3.33
CA GLY A 159 -16.89 -15.51 -2.51
C GLY A 159 -15.58 -15.46 -3.32
N LEU A 160 -15.61 -15.77 -4.63
CA LEU A 160 -14.45 -15.71 -5.51
C LEU A 160 -14.17 -14.30 -6.06
N THR A 161 -14.91 -13.28 -5.62
CA THR A 161 -14.57 -11.90 -5.97
C THR A 161 -13.17 -11.57 -5.48
N GLY A 162 -12.35 -10.93 -6.29
CA GLY A 162 -11.03 -10.46 -5.88
C GLY A 162 -11.09 -9.23 -4.95
N MET A 163 -9.97 -8.55 -4.71
CA MET A 163 -9.99 -7.30 -3.95
C MET A 163 -10.64 -6.19 -4.78
N ARG A 164 -11.35 -5.28 -4.13
CA ARG A 164 -11.88 -4.08 -4.79
C ARG A 164 -10.77 -3.04 -4.99
N ALA A 165 -10.81 -2.31 -6.10
CA ALA A 165 -9.93 -1.15 -6.33
C ALA A 165 -10.06 -0.10 -5.23
N VAL A 166 -11.27 0.07 -4.70
CA VAL A 166 -11.60 0.98 -3.59
C VAL A 166 -12.45 0.26 -2.54
N ALA A 167 -12.04 0.35 -1.29
CA ALA A 167 -12.74 -0.22 -0.14
C ALA A 167 -12.38 0.54 1.15
N GLY A 168 -13.13 0.35 2.23
CA GLY A 168 -12.68 0.78 3.56
C GLY A 168 -11.39 0.06 3.97
N ILE A 169 -10.66 0.64 4.92
CA ILE A 169 -9.45 -0.01 5.43
C ILE A 169 -9.81 -1.33 6.16
N PRO A 170 -9.21 -2.48 5.77
CA PRO A 170 -9.53 -3.78 6.37
C PRO A 170 -9.20 -3.84 7.86
N GLU A 171 -9.83 -4.77 8.60
CA GLU A 171 -9.46 -5.12 9.99
C GLU A 171 -9.54 -3.96 11.01
N CYS A 172 -10.23 -2.86 10.67
CA CYS A 172 -10.30 -1.63 11.48
C CYS A 172 -11.72 -1.31 11.98
N GLY A 173 -12.63 -2.29 12.02
CA GLY A 173 -14.03 -2.06 12.44
C GLY A 173 -14.18 -1.44 13.84
N ASP A 174 -13.22 -1.70 14.73
CA ASP A 174 -13.22 -1.22 16.12
C ASP A 174 -12.36 0.04 16.33
N ILE A 175 -11.77 0.62 15.27
CA ILE A 175 -10.93 1.81 15.37
C ILE A 175 -11.77 3.04 15.05
N PHE A 176 -12.00 3.88 16.06
CA PHE A 176 -12.75 5.13 15.89
C PHE A 176 -12.14 6.03 14.82
N GLY A 177 -12.94 6.46 13.85
CA GLY A 177 -12.53 7.33 12.74
C GLY A 177 -11.90 6.60 11.55
N ALA A 178 -11.56 5.31 11.67
CA ALA A 178 -11.01 4.54 10.55
C ALA A 178 -12.04 4.26 9.45
N ASP A 179 -13.34 4.37 9.76
CA ASP A 179 -14.46 4.29 8.80
C ASP A 179 -14.40 5.38 7.72
N ARG A 180 -13.72 6.50 8.02
CA ARG A 180 -13.50 7.60 7.08
C ARG A 180 -12.32 7.36 6.13
N VAL A 181 -11.49 6.36 6.41
CA VAL A 181 -10.30 6.04 5.63
C VAL A 181 -10.67 5.06 4.51
N VAL A 182 -10.47 5.51 3.29
CA VAL A 182 -10.69 4.72 2.09
C VAL A 182 -9.35 4.26 1.51
N VAL A 183 -9.22 2.95 1.33
CA VAL A 183 -8.09 2.32 0.66
C VAL A 183 -8.30 2.31 -0.85
N GLY A 184 -7.32 2.85 -1.58
CA GLY A 184 -7.20 2.79 -3.03
C GLY A 184 -6.08 1.84 -3.48
N ARG A 185 -6.31 1.09 -4.57
CA ARG A 185 -5.32 0.20 -5.19
C ARG A 185 -5.16 0.57 -6.66
N PRO A 186 -4.36 1.60 -6.99
CA PRO A 186 -4.28 2.12 -8.36
C PRO A 186 -3.69 1.11 -9.34
N LEU A 187 -2.85 0.19 -8.87
CA LEU A 187 -2.11 -0.77 -9.70
C LEU A 187 -2.82 -2.11 -9.85
N LEU A 188 -4.06 -2.25 -9.36
CA LEU A 188 -4.72 -3.55 -9.20
C LEU A 188 -4.97 -4.33 -10.50
N GLY A 189 -5.02 -3.62 -11.63
CA GLY A 189 -5.14 -4.21 -12.97
C GLY A 189 -3.82 -4.26 -13.74
N VAL A 190 -2.69 -3.98 -13.10
CA VAL A 190 -1.37 -3.94 -13.72
C VAL A 190 -0.62 -5.24 -13.39
N GLU A 191 0.05 -5.82 -14.38
CA GLU A 191 0.92 -6.98 -14.20
C GLU A 191 2.24 -6.59 -13.52
N LYS A 192 2.79 -7.49 -12.71
CA LYS A 192 4.03 -7.25 -11.95
C LYS A 192 5.23 -6.84 -12.82
N VAL A 193 5.33 -7.43 -14.02
CA VAL A 193 6.37 -7.10 -15.01
C VAL A 193 6.41 -5.61 -15.37
N GLY A 194 5.24 -4.94 -15.38
CA GLY A 194 5.15 -3.51 -15.61
C GLY A 194 5.73 -2.66 -14.47
N LEU A 195 5.72 -3.17 -13.24
CA LEU A 195 6.25 -2.49 -12.04
C LEU A 195 7.75 -2.65 -11.89
N ASP A 196 8.28 -3.86 -12.15
CA ASP A 196 9.72 -4.11 -12.11
C ASP A 196 10.48 -3.18 -13.07
N THR A 197 9.91 -2.95 -14.25
CA THR A 197 10.50 -2.08 -15.28
C THR A 197 10.53 -0.59 -14.87
N VAL A 198 9.63 -0.13 -13.99
CA VAL A 198 9.64 1.25 -13.47
C VAL A 198 10.89 1.50 -12.61
N MET A 199 11.29 0.49 -11.83
CA MET A 199 12.45 0.60 -10.94
C MET A 199 13.79 0.44 -11.67
N VAL A 200 13.82 -0.27 -12.81
CA VAL A 200 15.04 -0.42 -13.64
C VAL A 200 15.44 0.90 -14.32
N GLY A 201 14.49 1.79 -14.61
CA GLY A 201 14.78 3.12 -15.17
C GLY A 201 15.14 4.19 -14.13
N TRP A 202 15.34 3.77 -12.87
CA TRP A 202 15.67 4.65 -11.74
C TRP A 202 17.19 4.73 -11.44
N GLU A 203 17.97 3.76 -11.95
CA GLU A 203 19.45 3.78 -11.97
C GLU A 203 19.99 4.59 -13.17
#